data_AF-A0A934SFK0-F1
#
_entry.id   AF-A0A934SFK0-F1
#
_cell.length_a   1.000
_cell.length_b   1.000
_cell.length_c   1.000
_cell.angle_alpha   90.00
_cell.angle_beta   90.00
_cell.angle_gamma   90.00
#
_symmetry.space_group_name_H-M   'P 1'
#
loop_
_entity.id
_entity.type
_entity.pdbx_description
1 polymer ?
#
loop_
_entity_poly.entity_id
_entity_poly.type
_entity_poly.pdbx_seq_one_letter_code
_entity_poly.pdbx_strand_id
1 'polypeptide(L)'
;MGRAIRYTLELWPRLGLYLLDGRVEIDNNLVENAIRPTAIGKKNWLFIGRENSGWKSAIFFTLIANCRHHGIDPHGYFKDVLERLPTTTNHNLGGLLPGNWNRQGQPIRTAAS
;
A
#
# COMPACT_ATOMS: atom_id res chain seq x y z
N MET A 1 31.53 -19.22 0.92
CA MET A 1 31.58 -18.31 -0.24
C MET A 1 30.86 -18.82 -1.48
N GLY A 2 30.93 -20.12 -1.82
CA GLY A 2 30.28 -20.67 -3.03
C GLY A 2 28.76 -20.50 -3.15
N ARG A 3 28.00 -20.46 -2.04
CA ARG A 3 26.53 -20.28 -2.07
C ARG A 3 26.08 -18.90 -2.56
N ALA A 4 26.74 -17.84 -2.12
CA ALA A 4 26.40 -16.48 -2.55
C ALA A 4 26.71 -16.28 -4.04
N ILE A 5 27.88 -16.77 -4.49
CA ILE A 5 28.28 -16.72 -5.91
C ILE A 5 27.29 -17.49 -6.78
N ARG A 6 26.91 -18.71 -6.37
CA ARG A 6 25.94 -19.53 -7.12
C ARG A 6 24.56 -18.87 -7.18
N TYR A 7 24.10 -18.31 -6.07
CA TYR A 7 22.85 -17.54 -6.02
C TYR A 7 22.88 -16.33 -6.97
N THR A 8 23.96 -15.55 -6.99
CA THR A 8 24.11 -14.42 -7.92
C THR A 8 24.10 -14.88 -9.38
N LEU A 9 24.78 -15.98 -9.70
CA LEU A 9 24.80 -16.53 -11.06
C LEU A 9 23.41 -17.01 -11.52
N GLU A 10 22.64 -17.63 -10.63
CA GLU A 10 21.25 -18.03 -10.91
C GLU A 10 20.32 -16.82 -11.11
N LEU A 11 20.61 -15.70 -10.44
CA LEU A 11 19.82 -14.47 -10.55
C LEU A 11 20.25 -13.57 -11.74
N TRP A 12 21.40 -13.83 -12.35
CA TRP A 12 22.00 -12.99 -13.39
C TRP A 12 21.07 -12.64 -14.56
N PRO A 13 20.24 -13.57 -15.10
CA PRO A 13 19.30 -13.24 -16.18
C PRO A 13 18.24 -12.20 -15.76
N ARG A 14 17.85 -12.17 -14.48
CA ARG A 14 16.91 -11.18 -13.94
C ARG A 14 17.61 -9.85 -13.68
N LEU A 15 18.84 -9.89 -13.16
CA LEU A 15 19.64 -8.69 -12.93
C LEU A 15 20.01 -7.99 -14.23
N GLY A 16 20.17 -8.71 -15.35
CA GLY A 16 20.46 -8.11 -16.65
C GLY A 16 19.24 -7.57 -17.40
N LEU A 17 18.01 -7.76 -16.90
CA LEU A 17 16.79 -7.45 -17.64
C LEU A 17 16.65 -5.94 -17.96
N TYR A 18 17.15 -5.07 -17.07
CA TYR A 18 17.15 -3.61 -17.28
C TYR A 18 17.98 -3.18 -18.50
N LEU A 19 18.95 -4.01 -18.93
CA LEU A 19 19.74 -3.75 -20.14
C LEU A 19 18.96 -4.03 -21.43
N LEU A 20 17.86 -4.77 -21.32
CA LEU A 20 17.03 -5.21 -22.45
C LEU A 20 15.68 -4.49 -22.50
N ASP A 21 15.15 -4.06 -21.35
CA ASP A 21 13.91 -3.32 -21.22
C ASP A 21 14.10 -2.08 -20.34
N GLY A 22 14.11 -0.89 -20.96
CA GLY A 22 14.25 0.39 -20.28
C GLY A 22 13.05 0.80 -19.42
N ARG A 23 11.99 -0.01 -19.36
CA ARG A 23 10.88 0.16 -18.40
C ARG A 23 11.22 -0.41 -17.03
N VAL A 24 12.29 -1.20 -16.92
CA VAL A 24 12.73 -1.84 -15.69
C VAL A 24 13.91 -1.07 -15.14
N GLU A 25 13.76 -0.52 -13.93
CA GLU A 25 14.83 0.19 -13.23
C GLU A 25 15.96 -0.78 -12.84
N ILE A 26 17.20 -0.27 -12.89
CA ILE A 26 18.41 -1.02 -12.50
C ILE A 26 18.41 -1.34 -10.99
N ASP A 27 17.77 -0.48 -10.20
CA ASP A 27 17.68 -0.61 -8.76
C ASP A 27 16.24 -0.88 -8.30
N ASN A 28 16.11 -1.46 -7.10
CA ASN A 28 14.83 -1.74 -6.48
C ASN A 28 14.38 -0.62 -5.54
N ASN A 29 14.99 0.57 -5.59
CA ASN A 29 14.84 1.60 -4.55
C ASN A 29 13.38 2.06 -4.42
N LEU A 30 12.62 2.11 -5.52
CA LEU A 30 11.19 2.39 -5.50
C LEU A 30 10.40 1.33 -4.71
N VAL A 31 10.70 0.05 -4.94
CA VAL A 31 10.05 -1.07 -4.25
C VAL A 31 10.46 -1.09 -2.78
N GLU A 32 11.75 -0.87 -2.47
CA GLU A 32 12.23 -0.78 -1.10
C GLU A 32 11.59 0.39 -0.35
N ASN A 33 11.51 1.57 -0.96
CA ASN A 33 10.85 2.74 -0.38
C ASN A 33 9.35 2.51 -0.17
N ALA A 34 8.70 1.74 -1.04
CA ALA A 34 7.29 1.35 -0.86
C ALA A 34 7.09 0.36 0.31
N ILE A 35 8.03 -0.56 0.52
CA ILE A 35 7.95 -1.58 1.58
C ILE A 35 8.49 -1.07 2.93
N ARG A 36 9.40 -0.09 2.92
CA ARG A 36 10.05 0.44 4.13
C ARG A 36 9.06 0.93 5.21
N PRO A 37 7.97 1.66 4.89
CA PRO A 37 6.94 2.03 5.87
C PRO A 37 6.26 0.81 6.50
N THR A 38 6.06 -0.26 5.73
CA THR A 38 5.48 -1.52 6.19
C THR A 38 6.42 -2.26 7.13
N ALA A 39 7.71 -2.33 6.77
CA ALA A 39 8.75 -2.94 7.60
C ALA A 39 8.94 -2.20 8.94
N ILE A 40 8.91 -0.87 8.92
CA ILE A 40 8.97 -0.02 10.12
C ILE A 40 7.68 -0.17 10.96
N GLY A 41 6.51 -0.13 10.31
CA GLY A 41 5.21 -0.27 10.98
C GLY A 41 5.03 -1.62 11.68
N LYS A 42 5.66 -2.68 11.16
CA LYS A 42 5.67 -4.03 11.74
C LYS A 42 6.16 -4.07 13.19
N LYS A 43 7.01 -3.12 13.60
CA LYS A 43 7.51 -2.98 14.99
C LYS A 43 6.55 -2.19 15.89
N ASN A 44 5.68 -1.35 15.33
CA ASN A 44 4.78 -0.45 16.07
C ASN A 44 3.35 -0.97 16.20
N TRP A 45 2.98 -2.04 15.50
CA TRP A 45 1.59 -2.47 15.42
C TRP A 45 1.32 -3.59 16.42
N LEU A 46 0.68 -3.24 17.53
CA LEU A 46 0.15 -4.11 18.60
C LEU A 46 -0.69 -5.31 18.09
N PHE A 47 -1.08 -5.32 16.81
CA PHE A 47 -1.94 -6.33 16.19
C PHE A 47 -1.18 -7.32 15.31
N ILE A 48 0.08 -7.05 14.93
CA ILE A 48 0.93 -8.00 14.19
C ILE A 48 1.64 -8.90 15.22
N GLY A 49 0.87 -9.71 15.95
CA GLY A 49 1.41 -10.55 17.03
C GLY A 49 0.83 -11.96 17.11
N ARG A 50 -0.25 -12.24 16.38
CA ARG A 50 -0.83 -13.59 16.28
C ARG A 50 -0.82 -14.04 14.82
N GLU A 51 -0.56 -15.33 14.60
CA GLU A 51 -0.44 -16.01 13.30
C GLU A 51 -1.52 -15.58 12.27
N ASN A 52 -2.76 -15.35 12.74
CA ASN A 52 -3.90 -14.93 11.91
C ASN A 52 -4.07 -13.42 11.69
N SER A 53 -3.10 -12.58 12.03
CA SER A 53 -3.26 -11.11 11.97
C SER A 53 -2.61 -10.47 10.74
N GLY A 54 -1.89 -11.25 9.93
CA GLY A 54 -1.20 -10.79 8.73
C GLY A 54 -2.16 -10.24 7.67
N TRP A 55 -3.28 -10.91 7.43
CA TRP A 55 -4.27 -10.50 6.42
C TRP A 55 -4.94 -9.17 6.78
N LYS A 56 -5.30 -8.95 8.05
CA LYS A 56 -5.88 -7.68 8.51
C LYS A 56 -4.90 -6.54 8.29
N SER A 57 -3.63 -6.78 8.63
CA SER A 57 -2.56 -5.80 8.45
C SER A 57 -2.35 -5.46 6.97
N ALA A 58 -2.39 -6.46 6.09
CA ALA A 58 -2.30 -6.26 4.64
C ALA A 58 -3.45 -5.40 4.10
N ILE A 59 -4.68 -5.57 4.61
CA ILE A 59 -5.81 -4.71 4.26
C ILE A 59 -5.54 -3.26 4.68
N PHE A 60 -5.11 -3.03 5.93
CA PHE A 60 -4.79 -1.68 6.40
C PHE A 60 -3.67 -1.02 5.57
N PHE A 61 -2.58 -1.73 5.29
CA PHE A 61 -1.49 -1.20 4.46
C PHE A 61 -1.97 -0.86 3.05
N THR A 62 -2.77 -1.73 2.44
CA THR A 62 -3.35 -1.48 1.12
C THR A 62 -4.20 -0.21 1.12
N LEU A 63 -5.05 -0.02 2.14
CA LEU A 63 -5.89 1.17 2.28
C LEU A 63 -5.07 2.45 2.51
N ILE A 64 -4.04 2.40 3.37
CA ILE A 64 -3.14 3.54 3.60
C ILE A 64 -2.40 3.92 2.31
N ALA A 65 -1.87 2.93 1.59
CA ALA A 65 -1.18 3.15 0.32
C ALA A 65 -2.12 3.75 -0.72
N ASN A 66 -3.35 3.28 -0.79
CA ASN A 66 -4.37 3.81 -1.69
C ASN A 66 -4.76 5.25 -1.33
N CYS A 67 -4.93 5.57 -0.04
CA CYS A 67 -5.13 6.96 0.41
C CYS A 67 -3.99 7.87 -0.04
N ARG A 68 -2.74 7.45 0.17
CA ARG A 68 -1.56 8.22 -0.26
C ARG A 68 -1.50 8.40 -1.77
N HIS A 69 -1.85 7.36 -2.53
CA HIS A 69 -1.91 7.42 -3.99
C HIS A 69 -2.93 8.46 -4.49
N HIS A 70 -4.06 8.61 -3.79
CA HIS A 70 -5.08 9.63 -4.09
C HIS A 70 -4.84 10.99 -3.40
N GLY A 71 -3.72 11.18 -2.69
CA GLY A 71 -3.43 12.42 -1.96
C GLY A 71 -4.36 12.67 -0.76
N ILE A 72 -4.97 11.62 -0.22
CA ILE A 72 -5.89 11.64 0.93
C ILE A 72 -5.09 11.45 2.22
N ASP A 73 -5.42 12.24 3.25
CA ASP A 73 -4.92 12.00 4.61
C ASP A 73 -5.48 10.67 5.17
N PRO A 74 -4.63 9.64 5.38
CA PRO A 74 -5.09 8.33 5.84
C PRO A 74 -5.77 8.39 7.21
N HIS A 75 -5.31 9.28 8.11
CA HIS A 75 -5.89 9.39 9.44
C HIS A 75 -7.33 9.91 9.38
N GLY A 76 -7.57 11.00 8.65
CA GLY A 76 -8.90 11.55 8.40
C GLY A 76 -9.83 10.58 7.67
N TYR A 77 -9.31 9.81 6.71
CA TYR A 77 -10.06 8.74 6.04
C TYR A 77 -10.51 7.67 7.02
N PHE A 78 -9.60 7.09 7.81
CA PHE A 78 -9.97 6.03 8.74
C PHE A 78 -10.93 6.50 9.83
N LYS A 79 -10.74 7.72 10.34
CA LYS A 79 -11.67 8.32 11.32
C LYS A 79 -13.09 8.36 10.75
N ASP A 80 -13.25 8.95 9.57
CA ASP A 80 -14.55 9.12 8.92
C ASP A 80 -15.19 7.77 8.54
N VAL A 81 -14.41 6.84 8.00
CA VAL A 81 -14.89 5.50 7.62
C VAL A 81 -15.31 4.69 8.86
N LEU A 82 -14.53 4.71 9.95
CA LEU A 82 -14.86 4.00 11.18
C LEU A 82 -16.07 4.60 11.91
N GLU A 83 -16.29 5.91 11.80
CA GLU A 83 -17.50 6.58 12.32
C GLU A 83 -18.75 6.23 11.51
N ARG A 84 -18.64 6.05 10.18
CA ARG A 84 -19.76 5.70 9.29
C ARG A 84 -20.07 4.21 9.22
N LEU A 85 -19.10 3.34 9.48
CA LEU A 85 -19.24 1.89 9.37
C LEU A 85 -20.43 1.30 10.17
N PRO A 86 -20.69 1.71 11.42
CA PRO A 86 -21.82 1.18 12.19
C PRO A 86 -23.20 1.49 11.59
N THR A 87 -23.31 2.57 10.82
CA THR A 87 -24.57 3.04 10.21
C THR A 87 -24.67 2.74 8.72
N THR A 88 -23.59 2.23 8.10
CA THR A 88 -23.53 1.95 6.67
C THR A 88 -23.90 0.50 6.38
N THR A 89 -24.93 0.29 5.56
CA THR A 89 -25.25 -1.04 5.01
C THR A 89 -24.21 -1.45 3.96
N ASN A 90 -23.90 -2.75 3.85
CA ASN A 90 -22.91 -3.29 2.90
C ASN A 90 -23.09 -2.83 1.43
N HIS A 91 -24.29 -2.39 1.05
CA HIS A 91 -24.59 -1.89 -0.30
C HIS A 91 -23.95 -0.51 -0.60
N ASN A 92 -23.59 0.27 0.41
CA ASN A 92 -23.00 1.62 0.25
C ASN A 92 -21.47 1.68 0.48
N LEU A 93 -20.79 0.52 0.54
CA LEU A 93 -19.35 0.44 0.78
C LEU A 93 -18.50 1.09 -0.33
N GLY A 94 -19.01 1.11 -1.56
CA GLY A 94 -18.28 1.67 -2.72
C GLY A 94 -17.92 3.15 -2.57
N GLY A 95 -18.73 3.92 -1.82
CA GLY A 95 -18.46 5.34 -1.53
C GLY A 95 -17.48 5.58 -0.38
N LEU A 96 -17.11 4.52 0.36
CA LEU A 96 -16.11 4.58 1.43
C LEU A 96 -14.73 4.14 0.95
N LEU A 97 -14.57 3.66 -0.28
CA LEU A 97 -13.26 3.34 -0.85
C LEU A 97 -12.44 4.63 -1.04
N PRO A 98 -11.11 4.61 -0.84
CA PRO A 98 -10.33 5.85 -0.89
C PRO A 98 -10.43 6.60 -2.22
N GLY A 99 -10.53 5.90 -3.36
CA GLY A 99 -10.72 6.53 -4.67
C GLY A 99 -12.06 7.25 -4.87
N ASN A 100 -13.09 6.87 -4.11
CA ASN A 100 -14.43 7.47 -4.17
C ASN A 100 -14.77 8.25 -2.90
N TRP A 101 -13.79 8.38 -1.98
CA TRP A 101 -14.04 8.90 -0.65
C TRP A 101 -14.35 10.40 -0.74
N ASN A 102 -15.60 10.74 -0.44
CA ASN A 102 -16.00 12.11 -0.22
C ASN A 102 -16.27 12.32 1.27
N ARG A 103 -15.48 13.19 1.89
CA ARG A 103 -15.75 13.70 3.24
C ARG A 103 -17.11 14.40 3.15
N GLN A 104 -18.12 13.96 3.91
CA GLN A 104 -19.42 14.63 3.94
C GLN A 104 -19.17 16.11 4.26
N GLY A 105 -19.37 16.97 3.26
CA GLY A 105 -19.07 18.41 3.34
C GLY A 105 -17.94 18.97 2.46
N GLN A 106 -17.26 18.19 1.60
CA GLN A 106 -16.34 18.74 0.60
C GLN A 106 -16.86 18.57 -0.85
N PRO A 107 -16.81 19.63 -1.68
CA PRO A 107 -17.17 19.51 -3.09
C PRO A 107 -16.16 18.61 -3.80
N ILE A 108 -16.68 17.80 -4.72
CA ILE A 108 -15.91 16.89 -5.56
C ILE A 108 -14.82 17.74 -6.24
N ARG A 109 -13.54 17.46 -5.97
CA ARG A 109 -12.46 18.00 -6.80
C ARG A 109 -12.53 17.27 -8.14
N THR A 110 -13.38 17.76 -9.03
CA THR A 110 -13.26 17.48 -10.45
C THR A 110 -11.85 17.91 -10.83
N ALA A 111 -11.01 16.96 -11.19
CA ALA A 111 -9.70 17.25 -11.75
C ALA A 111 -9.95 18.15 -12.97
N ALA A 112 -9.49 19.40 -12.87
CA ALA A 112 -9.39 20.30 -14.00
C ALA A 112 -8.43 19.69 -15.02
N SER A 113 -8.76 19.93 -16.29
CA SER A 113 -8.18 19.46 -17.53
C SER A 113 -6.66 19.48 -17.65
#